data_AF-A0AAN8E9J9-F1
#
_entry.id   AF-A0AAN8E9J9-F1
#
_cell.length_a   1.000
_cell.length_b   1.000
_cell.length_c   1.000
_cell.angle_alpha   90.00
_cell.angle_beta   90.00
_cell.angle_gamma   90.00
#
_symmetry.space_group_name_H-M   'P 1'
#
loop_
_entity.id
_entity.type
_entity.pdbx_description
1 polymer ?
#
loop_
_entity_poly.entity_id
_entity_poly.type
_entity_poly.pdbx_seq_one_letter_code
_entity_poly.pdbx_strand_id
1 'polypeptide(L)'
;MRFAILTFLFALLLSLALAAAPQKAIVVSFEDPDTPQSVVDEAMKAIKDAGGVITHEYNLFKGFAAKASETAIEAIHAMGDEYIPTVEQDITYSTQDA
;
A
#
# COMPACT_ATOMS: atom_id res chain seq x y z
N MET A 1 27.29 -3.10 -35.15
CA MET A 1 26.61 -4.25 -34.50
C MET A 1 26.73 -4.20 -32.97
N ARG A 2 27.95 -4.27 -32.38
CA ARG A 2 28.14 -4.28 -30.90
C ARG A 2 27.55 -3.07 -30.15
N PHE A 3 27.76 -1.85 -30.66
CA PHE A 3 27.22 -0.65 -30.03
C PHE A 3 25.68 -0.57 -30.09
N ALA A 4 25.06 -1.01 -31.20
CA ALA A 4 23.61 -1.03 -31.33
C ALA A 4 22.95 -2.01 -30.33
N ILE A 5 23.58 -3.16 -30.09
CA ILE A 5 23.11 -4.14 -29.09
C ILE A 5 23.19 -3.57 -27.68
N LEU A 6 24.30 -2.89 -27.33
CA LEU A 6 24.45 -2.23 -26.04
C LEU A 6 23.43 -1.11 -25.82
N THR A 7 23.17 -0.29 -26.85
CA THR A 7 22.15 0.77 -26.76
C THR A 7 20.74 0.20 -26.62
N PHE A 8 20.44 -0.92 -27.30
CA PHE A 8 19.15 -1.58 -27.19
C PHE A 8 18.95 -2.23 -25.82
N LEU A 9 19.97 -2.90 -25.28
CA LEU A 9 19.96 -3.43 -23.91
C LEU A 9 19.80 -2.32 -22.87
N PHE A 10 20.47 -1.19 -23.06
CA PHE A 10 20.36 -0.05 -22.15
C PHE A 10 18.96 0.57 -22.19
N ALA A 11 18.36 0.71 -23.39
CA ALA A 11 16.99 1.18 -23.53
C ALA A 11 15.96 0.22 -22.89
N LEU A 12 16.16 -1.10 -23.04
CA LEU A 12 15.31 -2.12 -22.41
C LEU A 12 15.41 -2.09 -20.88
N LEU A 13 16.63 -1.95 -20.34
CA LEU A 13 16.86 -1.80 -18.90
C LEU A 13 16.22 -0.53 -18.35
N LEU A 14 16.30 0.58 -19.09
CA LEU A 14 15.65 1.84 -18.69
C LEU A 14 14.12 1.70 -18.64
N SER A 15 13.50 0.97 -19.59
CA SER A 15 12.05 0.72 -19.56
C SER A 15 11.59 -0.15 -18.40
N LEU A 16 12.45 -1.06 -17.90
CA LEU A 16 12.15 -1.92 -16.76
C LEU A 16 12.27 -1.18 -15.42
N ALA A 17 13.14 -0.16 -15.35
CA ALA A 17 13.39 0.59 -14.11
C ALA A 17 12.26 1.59 -13.75
N LEU A 18 11.39 1.94 -14.69
CA LEU A 18 10.39 3.02 -14.51
C LEU A 18 9.00 2.54 -14.06
N ALA A 19 8.81 1.24 -13.81
CA ALA A 19 7.49 0.65 -13.59
C ALA A 19 7.01 0.63 -12.12
N ALA A 20 7.59 1.43 -11.23
CA ALA A 20 7.09 1.51 -9.85
C ALA A 20 5.75 2.28 -9.82
N ALA A 21 4.68 1.59 -9.39
CA ALA A 21 3.36 2.22 -9.25
C ALA A 21 3.39 3.34 -8.19
N PRO A 22 2.69 4.46 -8.42
CA PRO A 22 2.60 5.53 -7.43
C PRO A 22 1.96 4.99 -6.13
N GLN A 23 2.57 5.33 -5.00
CA GLN A 23 2.08 4.93 -3.68
C GLN A 23 1.40 6.12 -2.99
N LYS A 24 0.26 5.87 -2.35
CA LYS A 24 -0.47 6.81 -1.49
C LYS A 24 -0.22 6.47 -0.03
N ALA A 25 -0.13 7.48 0.82
CA ALA A 25 -0.16 7.29 2.27
C ALA A 25 -1.62 7.04 2.69
N ILE A 26 -1.86 5.92 3.36
CA ILE A 26 -3.18 5.47 3.76
C ILE A 26 -3.20 5.03 5.22
N VAL A 27 -4.38 5.08 5.81
CA VAL A 27 -4.75 4.44 7.07
C VAL A 27 -5.79 3.37 6.77
N VAL A 28 -5.55 2.17 7.26
CA VAL A 28 -6.46 1.02 7.16
C VAL A 28 -6.99 0.74 8.55
N SER A 29 -8.31 0.76 8.72
CA SER A 29 -8.98 0.50 9.98
C SER A 29 -10.02 -0.62 9.82
N PHE A 30 -10.15 -1.45 10.85
CA PHE A 30 -11.18 -2.46 10.97
C PHE A 30 -12.13 -2.01 12.08
N GLU A 31 -13.38 -1.73 11.71
CA GLU A 31 -14.39 -1.18 12.63
C GLU A 31 -14.89 -2.23 13.63
N ASP A 32 -14.90 -3.50 13.24
CA ASP A 32 -15.32 -4.59 14.10
C ASP A 32 -14.21 -4.91 15.14
N PRO A 33 -14.48 -4.72 16.45
CA PRO A 33 -13.51 -5.03 17.51
C PRO A 33 -13.17 -6.52 17.61
N ASP A 34 -14.05 -7.41 17.14
CA ASP A 34 -13.85 -8.86 17.13
C ASP A 34 -12.99 -9.33 15.94
N THR A 35 -12.57 -8.41 15.06
CA THR A 35 -11.64 -8.70 13.96
C THR A 35 -10.39 -9.42 14.49
N PRO A 36 -10.16 -10.68 14.10
CA PRO A 36 -8.99 -11.42 14.54
C PRO A 36 -7.71 -10.76 14.05
N GLN A 37 -6.65 -10.81 14.87
CA GLN A 37 -5.36 -10.24 14.51
C GLN A 37 -4.81 -10.84 13.21
N SER A 38 -5.08 -12.11 12.94
CA SER A 38 -4.68 -12.79 11.71
C SER A 38 -5.19 -12.10 10.45
N VAL A 39 -6.39 -11.50 10.49
CA VAL A 39 -6.96 -10.76 9.36
C VAL A 39 -6.19 -9.46 9.11
N VAL A 40 -5.86 -8.74 10.19
CA VAL A 40 -5.03 -7.53 10.11
C VAL A 40 -3.63 -7.86 9.58
N ASP A 41 -3.04 -8.96 10.06
CA ASP A 41 -1.73 -9.43 9.62
C ASP A 41 -1.75 -9.85 8.15
N GLU A 42 -2.82 -10.48 7.68
CA GLU A 42 -3.02 -10.87 6.28
C GLU A 42 -3.15 -9.64 5.38
N ALA A 43 -3.92 -8.64 5.79
CA ALA A 43 -4.03 -7.37 5.07
C ALA A 43 -2.68 -6.64 4.99
N MET A 44 -1.91 -6.59 6.09
CA MET A 44 -0.56 -6.04 6.07
C MET A 44 0.38 -6.83 5.15
N LYS A 45 0.23 -8.16 5.11
CA LYS A 45 0.99 -9.01 4.20
C LYS A 45 0.65 -8.72 2.75
N ALA A 46 -0.63 -8.57 2.41
CA ALA A 46 -1.07 -8.23 1.06
C ALA A 46 -0.48 -6.90 0.57
N ILE A 47 -0.43 -5.88 1.45
CA ILE A 47 0.25 -4.62 1.15
C ILE A 47 1.74 -4.82 0.86
N LYS A 48 2.44 -5.59 1.68
CA LYS A 48 3.88 -5.87 1.50
C LYS A 48 4.14 -6.65 0.22
N ASP A 49 3.34 -7.67 -0.08
CA ASP A 49 3.45 -8.49 -1.29
C ASP A 49 3.20 -7.65 -2.55
N ALA A 50 2.33 -6.64 -2.48
CA ALA A 50 2.06 -5.68 -3.55
C ALA A 50 3.11 -4.55 -3.65
N GLY A 51 4.21 -4.62 -2.89
CA GLY A 51 5.30 -3.64 -2.91
C GLY A 51 5.05 -2.37 -2.09
N GLY A 52 4.00 -2.37 -1.27
CA GLY A 52 3.74 -1.32 -0.28
C GLY A 52 4.58 -1.48 0.98
N VAL A 53 4.51 -0.46 1.85
CA VAL A 53 5.31 -0.38 3.08
C VAL A 53 4.40 -0.01 4.25
N ILE A 54 4.42 -0.81 5.32
CA ILE A 54 3.74 -0.47 6.57
C ILE A 54 4.55 0.60 7.29
N THR A 55 3.92 1.73 7.61
CA THR A 55 4.56 2.87 8.28
C THR A 55 4.26 2.93 9.76
N HIS A 56 3.12 2.38 10.19
CA HIS A 56 2.74 2.32 11.60
C HIS A 56 1.72 1.20 11.84
N GLU A 57 1.78 0.56 13.00
CA GLU A 57 0.76 -0.39 13.46
C GLU A 57 0.08 0.20 14.70
N TYR A 58 -1.25 0.24 14.70
CA TYR A 58 -1.99 0.84 15.81
C TYR A 58 -2.27 -0.19 16.90
N ASN A 59 -2.03 0.21 18.15
CA ASN A 59 -2.40 -0.60 19.32
C ASN A 59 -3.75 -0.18 19.93
N LEU A 60 -4.26 1.02 19.59
CA LEU A 60 -5.50 1.56 20.14
C LEU A 60 -6.75 0.99 19.46
N PHE A 61 -6.65 0.67 18.17
CA PHE A 61 -7.70 0.05 17.36
C PHE A 61 -7.07 -0.93 16.37
N LYS A 62 -7.89 -1.78 15.76
CA LYS A 62 -7.45 -2.74 14.75
C LYS A 62 -7.16 -2.01 13.45
N GLY A 63 -5.90 -1.84 13.11
CA GLY A 63 -5.52 -1.13 11.89
C GLY A 63 -4.03 -0.83 11.80
N PHE A 64 -3.64 -0.25 10.67
CA PHE A 64 -2.27 0.15 10.38
C PHE A 64 -2.23 1.31 9.39
N ALA A 65 -1.12 2.04 9.37
CA ALA A 65 -0.82 3.02 8.33
C ALA A 65 0.19 2.42 7.34
N ALA A 66 0.05 2.76 6.06
CA ALA A 66 0.91 2.24 5.01
C ALA A 66 1.12 3.23 3.86
N LYS A 67 2.13 2.96 3.05
CA LYS A 67 2.26 3.45 1.69
C LYS A 67 1.88 2.33 0.74
N ALA A 68 0.86 2.53 -0.09
CA ALA A 68 0.29 1.48 -0.93
C ALA A 68 -0.10 2.03 -2.30
N SER A 69 0.03 1.21 -3.35
CA SER A 69 -0.53 1.52 -4.67
C SER A 69 -2.05 1.28 -4.69
N GLU A 70 -2.76 1.80 -5.68
CA GLU A 70 -4.20 1.53 -5.84
C GLU A 70 -4.49 0.03 -5.96
N THR A 71 -3.67 -0.70 -6.73
CA THR A 71 -3.79 -2.15 -6.85
C THR A 71 -3.64 -2.88 -5.51
N ALA A 72 -2.78 -2.38 -4.62
CA ALA A 72 -2.62 -2.95 -3.29
C ALA A 72 -3.86 -2.70 -2.40
N ILE A 73 -4.49 -1.53 -2.55
CA ILE A 73 -5.74 -1.18 -1.84
C ILE A 73 -6.88 -2.07 -2.34
N GLU A 74 -7.02 -2.24 -3.65
CA GLU A 74 -8.00 -3.15 -4.27
C GLU A 74 -7.81 -4.59 -3.80
N ALA A 75 -6.56 -5.05 -3.66
CA ALA A 75 -6.26 -6.39 -3.18
C ALA A 75 -6.77 -6.61 -1.75
N ILE A 76 -6.60 -5.64 -0.84
CA ILE A 76 -7.15 -5.76 0.52
C ILE A 76 -8.67 -5.80 0.49
N HIS A 77 -9.32 -4.94 -0.30
CA HIS A 77 -10.79 -4.94 -0.40
C HIS A 77 -11.34 -6.27 -0.93
N ALA A 78 -10.62 -6.92 -1.86
CA ALA A 78 -11.00 -8.22 -2.38
C ALA A 78 -10.83 -9.39 -1.39
N MET A 79 -10.09 -9.19 -0.29
CA MET A 79 -9.86 -10.21 0.74
C MET A 79 -10.90 -10.18 1.87
N GLY A 80 -11.55 -9.03 2.07
CA GLY A 80 -12.52 -8.86 3.16
C GLY A 80 -13.90 -9.40 2.77
N ASP A 81 -14.25 -10.60 3.23
CA ASP A 81 -15.63 -11.10 3.17
C ASP A 81 -16.42 -10.70 4.42
N GLU A 82 -15.93 -11.11 5.61
CA GLU A 82 -16.59 -10.83 6.90
C GLU A 82 -16.06 -9.55 7.57
N TYR A 83 -14.74 -9.33 7.48
CA TYR A 83 -14.05 -8.19 8.08
C TYR A 83 -13.57 -7.25 6.98
N ILE A 84 -14.44 -6.33 6.56
CA ILE A 84 -14.14 -5.35 5.52
C ILE A 84 -13.42 -4.16 6.16
N PRO A 85 -12.17 -3.85 5.74
CA PRO A 85 -11.48 -2.68 6.25
C PRO A 85 -11.96 -1.40 5.58
N THR A 86 -11.99 -0.33 6.36
CA THR A 86 -12.11 1.04 5.88
C THR A 86 -10.71 1.57 5.54
N VAL A 87 -10.56 2.13 4.33
CA VAL A 87 -9.29 2.68 3.85
C VAL A 87 -9.44 4.17 3.61
N GLU A 88 -8.65 4.96 4.31
CA GLU A 88 -8.65 6.42 4.21
C GLU A 88 -7.27 6.91 3.73
N GLN A 89 -7.26 7.97 2.94
CA GLN A 89 -6.01 8.62 2.55
C GLN A 89 -5.53 9.53 3.69
N ASP A 90 -4.24 9.45 4.03
CA ASP A 90 -3.63 10.33 5.01
C ASP A 90 -3.55 11.77 4.47
N ILE A 91 -4.03 12.73 5.27
CA ILE A 91 -4.10 14.15 4.92
C ILE A 91 -3.50 15.03 6.01
N THR A 92 -2.91 16.14 5.60
CA THR A 92 -2.39 17.14 6.52
C THR A 92 -3.51 18.06 6.99
N TYR A 93 -3.58 18.29 8.29
CA TYR A 93 -4.43 19.31 8.89
C TYR A 93 -3.61 20.53 9.30
N SER A 94 -4.18 21.72 9.14
CA SER A 94 -3.60 22.99 9.61
C SER A 94 -4.38 23.54 10.80
N THR A 95 -3.72 24.28 11.67
CA THR A 95 -4.39 25.04 12.72
C THR A 95 -5.23 26.16 12.11
N GLN A 96 -6.32 26.56 12.78
CA GLN A 96 -7.06 27.75 12.37
C GLN A 96 -6.22 28.98 12.72
N ASP A 97 -5.93 29.83 11.74
CA ASP A 97 -5.27 31.12 11.97
C ASP A 97 -6.14 31.95 12.93
N ALA A 98 -5.52 32.50 13.97
CA ALA A 98 -6.19 33.23 15.07
C ALA A 98 -6.70 34.61 14.66
#